data_AF-A0A7C5XHQ7-F1
#
_entry.id   AF-A0A7C5XHQ7-F1
#
_cell.length_a   1.000
_cell.length_b   1.000
_cell.length_c   1.000
_cell.angle_alpha   90.00
_cell.angle_beta   90.00
_cell.angle_gamma   90.00
#
_symmetry.space_group_name_H-M   'P 1'
#
loop_
_entity.id
_entity.type
_entity.pdbx_description
1 polymer ?
#
loop_
_entity_poly.entity_id
_entity_poly.type
_entity_poly.pdbx_seq_one_letter_code
_entity_poly.pdbx_strand_id
1 'polypeptide(L)'
;MKVLGKPLWIIAIASDIVNPYVVMDYMSQRGWHLIGLVKPPAFHIALTYRHTLPNVKEAFISDLRESVKDALEKGQPPIGMAPIYGMSAFLPRDQINAILREFIDWLYNPWG
;
A
#
# COMPACT_ATOMS: atom_id res chain seq x y z
N MET A 1 5.58 2.56 12.95
CA MET A 1 5.91 2.92 11.55
C MET A 1 7.26 3.62 11.52
N LYS A 2 8.04 3.43 10.46
CA LYS A 2 9.33 4.11 10.22
C LYS A 2 9.41 4.58 8.78
N VAL A 3 10.10 5.70 8.56
CA VAL A 3 10.44 6.17 7.20
C VAL A 3 11.73 5.49 6.77
N LEU A 4 11.80 5.03 5.51
CA LEU A 4 13.02 4.47 4.94
C LEU A 4 13.92 5.60 4.42
N GLY A 5 15.13 5.71 4.97
CA GLY A 5 16.10 6.73 4.59
C GLY A 5 15.75 8.15 5.08
N LYS A 6 16.16 9.17 4.31
CA LYS A 6 15.89 10.59 4.58
C LYS A 6 15.31 11.28 3.33
N PRO A 7 14.08 10.93 2.93
CA PRO A 7 13.49 11.45 1.71
C PRO A 7 13.07 12.92 1.85
N LEU A 8 13.08 13.65 0.74
CA LEU A 8 12.59 15.02 0.69
C LEU A 8 11.05 15.09 0.51
N TRP A 9 10.47 14.34 -0.44
CA TRP A 9 9.01 14.39 -0.72
C TRP A 9 8.37 13.07 -1.20
N ILE A 10 9.14 12.03 -1.52
CA ILE A 10 8.63 10.68 -1.80
C ILE A 10 8.94 9.83 -0.57
N ILE A 11 7.92 9.58 0.24
CA ILE A 11 8.10 9.03 1.59
C ILE A 11 7.68 7.57 1.59
N ALA A 12 8.65 6.67 1.68
CA ALA A 12 8.41 5.25 1.90
C ALA A 12 8.29 4.96 3.40
N ILE A 13 7.20 4.29 3.78
CA ILE A 13 6.83 3.97 5.16
C ILE A 13 6.81 2.44 5.31
N ALA A 14 7.58 1.96 6.28
CA ALA A 14 7.68 0.55 6.65
C ALA A 14 7.36 0.34 8.14
N SER A 15 7.40 -0.91 8.59
CA SER A 15 7.17 -1.26 9.98
C SER A 15 7.85 -2.58 10.32
N ASP A 16 8.37 -2.70 11.54
CA ASP A 16 8.92 -3.95 12.08
C ASP A 16 7.93 -4.67 13.01
N ILE A 17 6.77 -4.07 13.28
CA ILE A 17 5.80 -4.53 14.30
C ILE A 17 4.49 -5.01 13.67
N VAL A 18 4.03 -4.32 12.63
CA VAL A 18 2.75 -4.59 11.95
C VAL A 18 2.98 -4.70 10.46
N ASN A 19 2.25 -5.58 9.77
CA ASN A 19 2.37 -5.73 8.32
C ASN A 19 1.99 -4.40 7.62
N PRO A 20 2.93 -3.75 6.90
CA PRO A 20 2.67 -2.44 6.29
C PRO A 20 1.59 -2.51 5.21
N TYR A 21 1.38 -3.65 4.56
CA TYR A 21 0.32 -3.79 3.56
C TYR A 21 -1.08 -3.83 4.19
N VAL A 22 -1.22 -4.35 5.40
CA VAL A 22 -2.50 -4.31 6.14
C VAL A 22 -2.85 -2.87 6.53
N VAL A 23 -1.85 -2.10 6.96
CA VAL A 23 -2.02 -0.66 7.21
C VAL A 23 -2.43 0.06 5.92
N MET A 24 -1.80 -0.28 4.80
CA MET A 24 -2.13 0.28 3.48
C MET A 24 -3.57 -0.04 3.03
N ASP A 25 -4.07 -1.24 3.34
CA ASP A 25 -5.46 -1.62 3.03
C ASP A 25 -6.47 -0.80 3.85
N TYR A 26 -6.20 -0.56 5.14
CA TYR A 26 -7.03 0.34 5.96
C TYR A 26 -6.97 1.79 5.48
N MET A 27 -5.79 2.26 5.06
CA MET A 27 -5.66 3.56 4.41
C MET A 27 -6.51 3.62 3.13
N SER A 28 -6.56 2.54 2.35
CA SER A 28 -7.36 2.45 1.13
C SER A 28 -8.87 2.50 1.41
N GLN A 29 -9.35 1.86 2.48
CA GLN A 29 -10.75 1.97 2.92
C GLN A 29 -11.13 3.39 3.34
N ARG A 30 -10.14 4.21 3.71
CA ARG A 30 -10.29 5.63 4.04
C ARG A 30 -10.09 6.56 2.84
N GLY A 31 -9.99 5.99 1.63
CA GLY A 31 -9.87 6.73 0.37
C GLY A 31 -8.44 7.09 -0.04
N TRP A 32 -7.42 6.59 0.66
CA TRP A 32 -6.02 6.83 0.29
C TRP A 32 -5.51 5.79 -0.70
N HIS A 33 -5.16 6.24 -1.90
CA HIS A 33 -4.48 5.41 -2.88
C HIS A 33 -2.97 5.52 -2.72
N LEU A 34 -2.37 4.50 -2.12
CA LEU A 34 -0.93 4.43 -1.85
C LEU A 34 -0.28 3.33 -2.69
N ILE A 35 1.03 3.45 -2.91
CA ILE A 35 1.77 2.48 -3.73
C ILE A 35 2.51 1.50 -2.83
N GLY A 36 2.16 0.22 -2.92
CA GLY A 36 2.86 -0.88 -2.26
C GLY A 36 4.26 -1.07 -2.85
N LEU A 37 5.24 -1.28 -1.98
CA LEU A 37 6.64 -1.53 -2.33
C LEU A 37 7.06 -2.92 -1.85
N VAL A 38 7.83 -3.61 -2.68
CA VAL A 38 8.43 -4.91 -2.35
C VAL A 38 9.93 -4.75 -2.15
N LYS A 39 10.49 -5.40 -1.12
CA LYS A 39 11.92 -5.44 -0.77
C LYS A 39 12.54 -4.09 -0.35
N PRO A 40 12.39 -3.66 0.92
CA PRO A 40 11.61 -4.31 1.98
C PRO A 40 10.10 -4.05 1.84
N PRO A 41 9.24 -4.83 2.52
CA PRO A 41 7.81 -4.54 2.59
C PRO A 41 7.55 -3.12 3.10
N ALA A 42 6.88 -2.31 2.29
CA ALA A 42 6.56 -0.93 2.60
C ALA A 42 5.40 -0.44 1.71
N PHE A 43 4.94 0.77 1.95
CA PHE A 43 4.17 1.54 0.98
C PHE A 43 4.74 2.96 0.92
N HIS A 44 4.46 3.69 -0.15
CA HIS A 44 4.90 5.08 -0.25
C HIS A 44 3.79 6.03 -0.69
N ILE A 45 4.02 7.30 -0.36
CA ILE A 45 3.29 8.44 -0.89
C ILE A 45 4.27 9.36 -1.61
N ALA A 46 3.94 9.71 -2.85
CA ALA A 46 4.63 10.76 -3.59
C ALA A 46 3.86 12.06 -3.39
N LEU A 47 4.39 12.97 -2.58
CA LEU A 47 3.73 14.24 -2.32
C LEU A 47 3.70 15.09 -3.60
N THR A 48 2.57 15.74 -3.80
CA THR A 48 2.27 16.62 -4.94
C THR A 48 1.55 17.86 -4.41
N TYR A 49 1.29 18.85 -5.26
CA TYR A 49 0.51 20.02 -4.90
C TYR A 49 -0.86 19.69 -4.27
N ARG A 50 -1.50 18.59 -4.67
CA ARG A 50 -2.79 18.19 -4.07
C ARG A 50 -2.68 17.88 -2.57
N HIS A 51 -1.52 17.42 -2.14
CA HIS A 51 -1.25 17.10 -0.74
C HIS A 51 -0.91 18.32 0.12
N THR A 52 -0.68 19.49 -0.51
CA THR A 52 -0.45 20.75 0.21
C THR A 52 -1.73 21.55 0.40
N LEU A 53 -2.87 21.06 -0.11
CA LEU A 53 -4.17 21.68 0.11
C LEU A 53 -4.54 21.63 1.61
N PRO A 54 -5.35 22.59 2.10
CA PRO A 54 -5.72 22.65 3.51
C PRO A 54 -6.24 21.31 4.04
N ASN A 55 -5.79 20.94 5.23
CA ASN A 55 -6.19 19.75 5.99
C ASN A 55 -5.79 18.39 5.41
N VAL A 56 -5.24 18.29 4.19
CA VAL A 56 -4.90 16.99 3.58
C VAL A 56 -3.79 16.28 4.37
N LYS A 57 -2.78 17.03 4.83
CA LYS A 57 -1.72 16.50 5.68
C LYS A 57 -2.27 15.99 7.01
N GLU A 58 -3.11 16.78 7.68
CA GLU A 58 -3.68 16.44 8.98
C GLU A 58 -4.58 15.21 8.88
N ALA A 59 -5.41 15.13 7.82
CA ALA A 59 -6.22 13.96 7.51
C ALA A 59 -5.35 12.72 7.29
N PHE A 60 -4.29 12.82 6.46
CA PHE A 60 -3.38 11.71 6.20
C PHE A 60 -2.76 11.15 7.49
N ILE A 61 -2.29 12.03 8.37
CA ILE A 61 -1.66 11.62 9.64
C ILE A 61 -2.68 11.01 10.60
N SER A 62 -3.90 11.54 10.65
CA SER A 62 -4.98 10.98 11.46
C SER A 62 -5.36 9.58 10.98
N ASP A 63 -5.65 9.44 9.69
CA ASP A 63 -6.03 8.16 9.08
C ASP A 63 -4.92 7.12 9.17
N LEU A 64 -3.65 7.53 9.04
CA LEU A 64 -2.51 6.62 9.21
C LEU A 64 -2.43 6.09 10.63
N ARG A 65 -2.67 6.93 11.65
CA ARG A 65 -2.68 6.48 13.05
C ARG A 65 -3.82 5.50 13.31
N GLU A 66 -5.01 5.82 12.84
CA GLU A 66 -6.17 4.92 12.97
C GLU A 66 -5.97 3.61 12.21
N SER A 67 -5.42 3.66 11.00
CA SER A 67 -5.12 2.46 10.19
C SER A 67 -4.08 1.56 10.84
N VAL A 68 -3.08 2.13 11.50
CA VAL A 68 -2.10 1.36 12.29
C VAL A 68 -2.78 0.70 13.49
N LYS A 69 -3.66 1.42 14.19
CA LYS A 69 -4.44 0.88 15.30
C LYS A 69 -5.33 -0.28 14.83
N ASP A 70 -6.10 -0.06 13.77
CA ASP A 70 -6.98 -1.06 13.19
C ASP A 70 -6.19 -2.31 12.74
N ALA A 71 -5.04 -2.14 12.11
CA ALA A 71 -4.17 -3.25 11.72
C ALA A 71 -3.64 -4.08 12.91
N LEU A 72 -3.39 -3.44 14.05
CA LEU A 72 -2.95 -4.11 15.27
C LEU A 72 -4.10 -4.81 16.02
N GLU A 73 -5.26 -4.17 16.11
CA GLU A 73 -6.39 -4.66 16.90
C GLU A 73 -7.29 -5.64 16.14
N LYS A 74 -7.56 -5.36 14.86
CA LYS A 74 -8.49 -6.11 14.02
C LYS A 74 -7.78 -7.09 13.08
N GLY A 75 -6.48 -6.90 12.87
CA GLY A 75 -5.70 -7.69 11.91
C GLY A 75 -6.01 -7.32 10.47
N GLN A 76 -5.94 -8.27 9.55
CA GLN A 76 -6.12 -8.02 8.12
C GLN A 76 -7.60 -7.89 7.73
N PRO A 77 -8.00 -6.85 6.97
CA PRO A 77 -9.37 -6.74 6.49
C PRO A 77 -9.70 -7.81 5.44
N PRO A 78 -10.99 -8.16 5.26
CA PRO A 78 -11.41 -9.22 4.33
C PRO A 78 -11.20 -8.86 2.84
N ILE A 79 -11.14 -7.56 2.52
CA ILE A 79 -10.88 -7.05 1.17
C ILE A 79 -9.66 -6.13 1.24
N GLY A 80 -8.72 -6.34 0.33
CA GLY A 80 -7.49 -5.55 0.25
C GLY A 80 -6.43 -6.18 -0.64
N MET A 81 -5.33 -5.47 -0.83
CA MET A 81 -4.21 -5.89 -1.64
C MET A 81 -3.07 -6.51 -0.80
N ALA A 82 -3.15 -6.50 0.53
CA ALA A 82 -2.16 -7.12 1.40
C ALA A 82 -1.82 -8.58 1.05
N PRO A 83 -2.78 -9.48 0.72
CA PRO A 83 -2.45 -10.83 0.27
C PRO A 83 -1.60 -10.82 -1.01
N ILE A 84 -1.98 -9.99 -1.99
CA ILE A 84 -1.32 -9.94 -3.31
C ILE A 84 0.12 -9.42 -3.16
N TYR A 85 0.31 -8.32 -2.43
CA TYR A 85 1.64 -7.79 -2.17
C TYR A 85 2.48 -8.74 -1.31
N GLY A 86 1.88 -9.38 -0.31
CA GLY A 86 2.50 -10.44 0.48
C GLY A 86 3.00 -11.58 -0.39
N MET A 87 2.15 -12.15 -1.24
CA MET A 87 2.50 -13.22 -2.17
C MET A 87 3.61 -12.80 -3.13
N SER A 88 3.50 -11.61 -3.75
CA SER A 88 4.49 -11.12 -4.73
C SER A 88 5.92 -11.02 -4.16
N ALA A 89 6.07 -10.86 -2.85
CA ALA A 89 7.37 -10.81 -2.20
C ALA A 89 8.07 -12.18 -2.16
N PHE A 90 7.31 -13.29 -2.23
CA PHE A 90 7.81 -14.66 -2.11
C PHE A 90 7.76 -15.46 -3.42
N LEU A 91 6.89 -15.10 -4.37
CA LEU A 91 6.75 -15.85 -5.62
C LEU A 91 7.99 -15.74 -6.52
N PRO A 92 8.37 -16.82 -7.21
CA PRO A 92 9.33 -16.79 -8.30
C PRO A 92 8.94 -15.81 -9.41
N ARG A 93 9.93 -15.25 -10.12
CA ARG A 93 9.71 -14.22 -11.14
C ARG A 93 8.85 -14.70 -12.31
N ASP A 94 8.99 -15.95 -12.72
CA ASP A 94 8.20 -16.58 -13.78
C ASP A 94 6.71 -16.66 -13.41
N GLN A 95 6.38 -16.96 -12.16
CA GLN A 95 4.99 -16.99 -11.68
C GLN A 95 4.40 -15.57 -11.60
N ILE A 96 5.18 -14.58 -11.15
CA ILE A 96 4.76 -13.17 -11.18
C ILE A 96 4.47 -12.73 -12.62
N ASN A 97 5.34 -13.09 -13.57
CA ASN A 97 5.15 -12.75 -14.98
C ASN A 97 3.91 -13.41 -15.58
N ALA A 98 3.58 -14.65 -15.20
CA ALA A 98 2.36 -15.31 -15.64
C ALA A 98 1.11 -14.57 -15.15
N ILE A 99 1.04 -14.22 -13.87
CA ILE A 99 -0.07 -13.46 -13.29
C ILE A 99 -0.24 -12.09 -13.98
N LEU A 100 0.87 -11.39 -14.25
CA LEU A 100 0.82 -10.09 -14.92
C LEU A 100 0.34 -10.19 -16.37
N ARG A 101 0.69 -11.26 -17.09
CA ARG A 101 0.20 -11.51 -18.46
C ARG A 101 -1.31 -11.71 -18.46
N GLU A 102 -1.82 -12.60 -17.61
CA GLU A 102 -3.26 -12.85 -17.46
C GLU A 102 -4.02 -11.56 -17.11
N PHE A 103 -3.46 -10.73 -16.22
CA PHE A 103 -4.07 -9.45 -15.87
C PHE A 103 -4.12 -8.48 -17.07
N ILE A 104 -3.05 -8.40 -17.87
CA ILE A 104 -3.03 -7.57 -19.08
C ILE A 104 -4.03 -8.12 -20.10
N ASP A 105 -4.03 -9.43 -20.35
CA ASP A 105 -4.95 -10.06 -21.31
C ASP A 105 -6.42 -9.81 -20.90
N TRP A 106 -6.72 -9.85 -19.59
CA TRP A 106 -8.02 -9.50 -19.07
C TRP A 106 -8.41 -8.03 -19.33
N LEU A 107 -7.49 -7.07 -19.14
CA LEU A 107 -7.75 -5.65 -19.40
C LEU A 107 -8.10 -5.35 -20.86
N TYR A 108 -7.61 -6.17 -21.79
CA TYR A 108 -7.86 -6.03 -23.22
C TYR A 108 -8.94 -7.00 -23.74
N ASN A 109 -9.59 -7.76 -22.86
CA ASN A 109 -10.66 -8.65 -23.25
C ASN A 109 -11.90 -7.83 -23.65
N PRO A 110 -12.36 -7.88 -24.91
CA PRO A 110 -13.50 -7.08 -25.38
C PRO A 110 -14.85 -7.51 -24.79
N TRP A 111 -14.88 -8.57 -23.98
CA TRP A 111 -16.08 -9.12 -23.34
C TRP A 111 -16.05 -9.06 -21.81
N GLY A 112 -15.13 -8.26 -21.24
CA GLY A 112 -15.08 -7.98 -19.79
C GLY A 112 -16.25 -7.15 -19.27
#